data_AF-A0A957BUN9-F1
#
_entry.id   AF-A0A957BUN9-F1
#
_cell.length_a   1.000
_cell.length_b   1.000
_cell.length_c   1.000
_cell.angle_alpha   90.00
_cell.angle_beta   90.00
_cell.angle_gamma   90.00
#
_symmetry.space_group_name_H-M   'P 1'
#
loop_
_entity.id
_entity.type
_entity.pdbx_description
1 polymer ?
#
loop_
_entity_poly.entity_id
_entity_poly.type
_entity_poly.pdbx_seq_one_letter_code
_entity_poly.pdbx_strand_id
1 'polypeptide(L)'
;MPVKLTRKQARAVLIAAQDLLDIPAAATKADVLNTIHAMHVLQIDTIHVINRSPYLVLWSRIGAFELDWLTDLLAERRLFEYWSHEACFLPIEHY
;
A
#
# COMPACT_ATOMS: atom_id res chain seq x y z
N MET A 1 9.58 30.12 9.29
CA MET A 1 9.80 30.35 7.85
C MET A 1 9.47 29.08 7.09
N PRO A 2 8.76 29.12 5.95
CA PRO A 2 8.46 27.91 5.18
C PRO A 2 9.74 27.34 4.55
N VAL A 3 9.87 26.01 4.58
CA VAL A 3 10.95 25.30 3.87
C VAL A 3 10.71 25.43 2.36
N LYS A 4 11.70 25.92 1.61
CA LYS A 4 11.65 25.98 0.14
C LYS A 4 12.33 24.76 -0.45
N LEU A 5 11.61 24.00 -1.28
CA LEU A 5 12.14 22.82 -1.98
C LEU A 5 12.26 23.10 -3.48
N THR A 6 13.36 22.63 -4.09
CA THR A 6 13.43 22.48 -5.55
C THR A 6 12.50 21.35 -6.01
N ARG A 7 12.16 21.30 -7.31
CA ARG A 7 11.32 20.22 -7.86
C ARG A 7 11.93 18.83 -7.62
N LYS A 8 13.27 18.71 -7.71
CA LYS A 8 13.98 17.45 -7.45
C LYS A 8 13.82 17.02 -6.00
N GLN A 9 13.96 17.94 -5.05
CA GLN A 9 13.77 17.66 -3.63
C GLN A 9 12.31 17.31 -3.32
N ALA A 10 11.34 18.06 -3.87
CA ALA A 10 9.93 17.76 -3.69
C ALA A 10 9.56 16.35 -4.21
N ARG A 11 10.08 15.97 -5.38
CA ARG A 11 9.90 14.61 -5.90
C ARG A 11 10.51 13.55 -4.99
N ALA A 12 11.74 13.75 -4.52
CA ALA A 12 12.40 12.79 -3.63
C ALA A 12 11.60 12.61 -2.33
N VAL A 13 11.10 13.71 -1.75
CA VAL A 13 10.23 13.67 -0.57
C VAL A 13 8.94 12.89 -0.85
N LEU A 14 8.30 13.12 -2.01
CA LEU A 14 7.07 12.40 -2.37
C LEU A 14 7.30 10.90 -2.57
N ILE A 15 8.40 10.50 -3.22
CA ILE A 15 8.73 9.08 -3.40
C ILE A 15 9.05 8.43 -2.05
N ALA A 16 9.80 9.11 -1.19
CA ALA A 16 10.11 8.64 0.17
C ALA A 16 8.83 8.48 1.01
N ALA A 17 7.94 9.47 0.99
CA ALA A 17 6.69 9.46 1.75
C ALA A 17 5.66 8.43 1.25
N GLN A 18 5.96 7.71 0.16
CA GLN A 18 5.13 6.64 -0.38
C GLN A 18 5.77 5.26 -0.21
N ASP A 19 6.89 5.17 0.52
CA ASP A 19 7.66 3.95 0.74
C ASP A 19 8.12 3.29 -0.58
N LEU A 20 8.54 4.12 -1.53
CA LEU A 20 8.99 3.69 -2.88
C LEU A 20 10.51 3.76 -3.07
N LEU A 21 11.28 3.99 -2.00
CA LEU A 21 12.74 4.08 -2.06
C LEU A 21 13.45 2.78 -1.66
N ASP A 22 12.93 2.10 -0.63
CA ASP A 22 13.57 0.93 -0.03
C ASP A 22 12.61 -0.26 -0.09
N ILE A 23 12.95 -1.25 -0.92
CA ILE A 23 12.19 -2.50 -1.03
C ILE A 23 12.88 -3.53 -0.13
N PRO A 24 12.15 -4.21 0.77
CA PRO A 24 12.72 -5.24 1.63
C PRO A 24 13.27 -6.40 0.79
N ALA A 25 14.32 -7.06 1.29
CA ALA A 25 14.93 -8.20 0.60
C ALA A 25 13.99 -9.41 0.51
N ALA A 26 13.11 -9.57 1.49
CA ALA A 26 12.06 -10.58 1.52
C ALA A 26 10.85 -10.01 2.24
N ALA A 27 9.68 -10.02 1.58
CA ALA A 27 8.45 -9.57 2.17
C ALA A 27 7.94 -10.55 3.22
N THR A 28 7.21 -10.02 4.19
CA THR A 28 6.43 -10.77 5.18
C THR A 28 4.96 -10.37 5.09
N LYS A 29 4.06 -11.18 5.65
CA LYS A 29 2.64 -10.82 5.77
C LYS A 29 2.41 -9.52 6.53
N ALA A 30 3.25 -9.23 7.51
CA ALA A 30 3.21 -7.98 8.26
C ALA A 30 3.51 -6.77 7.35
N ASP A 31 4.38 -6.91 6.35
CA ASP A 31 4.70 -5.82 5.41
C ASP A 31 3.51 -5.44 4.54
N VAL A 32 2.64 -6.40 4.17
CA VAL A 32 1.37 -6.10 3.48
C VAL A 32 0.51 -5.19 4.35
N LEU A 33 0.29 -5.58 5.61
CA LEU A 33 -0.53 -4.80 6.54
C LEU A 33 0.09 -3.42 6.81
N ASN A 34 1.39 -3.37 7.11
CA ASN A 34 2.13 -2.13 7.39
C ASN A 34 2.12 -1.18 6.18
N THR A 35 2.21 -1.70 4.96
CA THR A 35 2.14 -0.89 3.74
C THR A 35 0.75 -0.27 3.58
N ILE A 36 -0.31 -1.01 3.85
CA ILE A 36 -1.69 -0.48 3.81
C ILE A 36 -1.89 0.55 4.92
N HIS A 37 -1.30 0.37 6.11
CA HIS A 37 -1.27 1.39 7.16
C HIS A 37 -0.59 2.68 6.70
N ALA A 38 0.61 2.59 6.13
CA ALA A 38 1.35 3.76 5.67
C ALA A 38 0.59 4.55 4.59
N MET A 39 -0.04 3.83 3.64
CA MET A 39 -0.89 4.45 2.61
C MET A 39 -2.28 4.86 3.11
N HIS A 40 -2.70 4.39 4.28
CA HIS A 40 -4.04 4.50 4.88
C HIS A 40 -5.17 3.79 4.12
N VAL A 41 -5.05 3.65 2.80
CA VAL A 41 -6.04 3.02 1.92
C VAL A 41 -5.34 2.21 0.83
N LEU A 42 -5.91 1.07 0.45
CA LEU A 42 -5.52 0.33 -0.76
C LEU A 42 -6.74 0.14 -1.65
N GLN A 43 -6.78 0.85 -2.77
CA GLN A 43 -7.93 0.84 -3.68
C GLN A 43 -8.12 -0.52 -4.37
N ILE A 44 -9.36 -1.00 -4.40
CA ILE A 44 -9.83 -2.15 -5.15
C ILE A 44 -10.20 -1.67 -6.55
N ASP A 45 -9.35 -1.98 -7.52
CA ASP A 45 -9.60 -1.67 -8.93
C ASP A 45 -9.86 -2.96 -9.75
N THR A 46 -10.70 -2.83 -10.77
CA THR A 46 -11.09 -3.90 -11.69
C THR A 46 -10.16 -4.05 -12.90
N ILE A 47 -9.23 -3.12 -13.12
CA ILE A 47 -8.20 -3.24 -14.17
C ILE A 47 -7.30 -4.45 -13.88
N HIS A 48 -7.13 -5.34 -14.86
CA HIS A 48 -6.46 -6.64 -14.67
C HIS A 48 -5.63 -7.11 -15.89
N VAL A 49 -4.92 -6.20 -16.57
CA VAL A 49 -4.11 -6.57 -17.76
C VAL A 49 -2.98 -7.56 -17.43
N ILE A 50 -2.41 -7.48 -16.23
CA ILE A 50 -1.35 -8.38 -15.74
C ILE A 50 -1.81 -9.04 -14.44
N ASN A 51 -2.07 -8.20 -13.43
CA ASN A 51 -2.73 -8.57 -12.18
C ASN A 51 -3.62 -7.38 -11.76
N ARG A 52 -4.48 -7.56 -10.75
CA ARG A 52 -5.30 -6.46 -10.22
C ARG A 52 -4.42 -5.41 -9.57
N SER A 53 -4.84 -4.15 -9.68
CA SER A 53 -4.13 -2.98 -9.14
C SER A 53 -3.62 -3.15 -7.69
N PRO A 54 -4.40 -3.69 -6.71
CA PRO A 54 -3.93 -3.84 -5.33
C PRO A 54 -2.60 -4.59 -5.22
N TYR A 55 -2.44 -5.67 -6.00
CA TYR A 55 -1.24 -6.50 -5.96
C TYR A 55 -0.04 -5.81 -6.58
N LEU A 56 -0.24 -5.00 -7.62
CA LEU A 56 0.82 -4.21 -8.25
C LEU A 56 1.31 -3.09 -7.32
N VAL A 57 0.37 -2.43 -6.63
CA VAL A 57 0.66 -1.38 -5.64
C VAL A 57 1.48 -1.93 -4.48
N LEU A 58 1.09 -3.11 -3.94
CA LEU A 58 1.87 -3.79 -2.90
C LEU A 58 3.25 -4.20 -3.43
N TRP A 59 3.31 -4.88 -4.58
CA TRP A 59 4.57 -5.34 -5.15
C TRP A 59 5.59 -4.21 -5.36
N SER A 60 5.14 -3.03 -5.79
CA SER A 60 6.03 -1.86 -5.96
C SER A 60 6.70 -1.35 -4.67
N ARG A 61 6.19 -1.73 -3.49
CA ARG A 61 6.70 -1.29 -2.18
C ARG A 61 7.41 -2.40 -1.43
N ILE A 62 6.86 -3.62 -1.47
CA ILE A 62 7.36 -4.75 -0.68
C ILE A 62 8.03 -5.84 -1.52
N GLY A 63 8.05 -5.71 -2.85
CA GLY A 63 8.62 -6.72 -3.75
C GLY A 63 7.73 -7.95 -3.87
N ALA A 64 8.34 -9.11 -4.14
CA ALA A 64 7.60 -10.37 -4.24
C ALA A 64 7.05 -10.79 -2.88
N PHE A 65 5.77 -11.16 -2.83
CA PHE A 65 5.05 -11.59 -1.64
C PHE A 65 3.99 -12.65 -2.00
N GLU A 66 3.51 -13.40 -1.03
CA GLU A 66 2.43 -14.36 -1.23
C GLU A 66 1.09 -13.63 -1.36
N LEU A 67 0.39 -13.80 -2.49
CA LEU A 67 -0.84 -13.06 -2.78
C LEU A 67 -1.95 -13.34 -1.75
N ASP A 68 -2.00 -14.56 -1.21
CA ASP A 68 -2.99 -14.99 -0.22
C ASP A 68 -2.89 -14.21 1.09
N TRP A 69 -1.75 -13.57 1.38
CA TRP A 69 -1.60 -12.75 2.59
C TRP A 69 -2.60 -11.60 2.66
N LEU A 70 -2.99 -11.01 1.52
CA LEU A 70 -4.00 -9.95 1.51
C LEU A 70 -5.38 -10.50 1.91
N THR A 71 -5.77 -11.65 1.35
CA THR A 71 -7.04 -12.30 1.67
C THR A 71 -7.07 -12.90 3.07
N ASP A 72 -5.93 -13.39 3.56
CA ASP A 72 -5.83 -13.85 4.94
C ASP A 72 -6.02 -12.70 5.92
N LEU A 73 -5.44 -11.51 5.66
CA LEU A 73 -5.61 -10.34 6.53
C LEU A 73 -7.06 -9.87 6.60
N LEU A 74 -7.85 -10.08 5.52
CA LEU A 74 -9.31 -9.91 5.55
C LEU A 74 -9.99 -10.98 6.42
N ALA A 75 -9.63 -12.25 6.23
CA ALA A 75 -10.20 -13.35 7.01
C ALA A 75 -9.89 -13.22 8.52
N GLU A 76 -8.70 -12.72 8.86
CA GLU A 76 -8.23 -12.43 10.21
C GLU A 76 -8.82 -11.13 10.79
N ARG A 77 -9.64 -10.40 10.02
CA ARG A 77 -10.23 -9.11 10.40
C ARG A 77 -9.18 -8.07 10.79
N ARG A 78 -8.01 -8.11 10.15
CA ARG A 78 -7.00 -7.03 10.20
C ARG A 78 -7.31 -5.94 9.19
N LEU A 79 -7.90 -6.34 8.07
CA LEU A 79 -8.42 -5.46 7.03
C LEU A 79 -9.93 -5.68 6.88
N PHE A 80 -10.60 -4.69 6.29
CA PHE A 80 -11.96 -4.84 5.80
C PHE A 80 -12.12 -4.12 4.45
N GLU A 81 -13.11 -4.55 3.66
CA GLU A 81 -13.49 -3.90 2.42
C GLU A 81 -14.59 -2.87 2.68
N TYR A 82 -14.41 -1.64 2.18
CA TYR A 82 -15.40 -0.58 2.33
C TYR A 82 -15.30 0.46 1.22
N TRP A 83 -16.42 1.18 1.02
CA TRP A 83 -16.48 2.32 0.13
C TRP A 83 -16.09 3.61 0.87
N SER A 84 -14.82 4.00 0.76
CA SER A 84 -14.33 5.29 1.27
C SER A 84 -14.43 6.34 0.16
N HIS A 85 -13.33 6.93 -0.28
CA HIS A 85 -13.29 7.71 -1.52
C HIS A 85 -13.63 6.84 -2.74
N GLU A 86 -13.25 5.55 -2.71
CA GLU A 86 -13.56 4.48 -3.68
C GLU A 86 -13.66 3.14 -2.91
N ALA A 87 -13.93 2.03 -3.59
CA ALA A 87 -13.80 0.70 -2.99
C ALA A 87 -12.34 0.44 -2.57
N CYS A 88 -12.11 0.10 -1.30
CA CYS A 88 -10.77 -0.04 -0.72
C CYS A 88 -10.67 -1.17 0.30
N PHE A 89 -9.47 -1.71 0.48
CA PHE A 89 -9.04 -2.38 1.71
C PHE A 89 -8.58 -1.32 2.72
N LEU A 90 -9.11 -1.38 3.94
CA LEU A 90 -8.84 -0.45 5.03
C LEU A 90 -8.39 -1.20 6.29
N PRO A 91 -7.44 -0.66 7.06
CA PRO A 91 -7.11 -1.21 8.37
C PRO A 91 -8.25 -1.06 9.37
N ILE A 92 -8.55 -2.12 10.11
CA ILE A 92 -9.71 -2.15 11.02
C ILE A 92 -9.58 -1.14 12.16
N GLU A 93 -8.37 -0.92 12.67
CA GLU A 93 -8.09 -0.04 13.82
C GLU A 93 -8.29 1.45 13.53
N HIS A 94 -8.56 1.83 12.28
CA HIS A 94 -8.88 3.21 11.93
C HIS A 94 -10.38 3.55 12.08
N TYR A 95 -11.24 2.58 12.44
CA TYR A 95 -12.71 2.71 12.49
C TYR A 95 -13.31 1.99 13.69
#